data_AF-A0A352DRW5-F1
#
_entry.id   AF-A0A352DRW5-F1
#
_cell.length_a   1.000
_cell.length_b   1.000
_cell.length_c   1.000
_cell.angle_alpha   90.00
_cell.angle_beta   90.00
_cell.angle_gamma   90.00
#
_symmetry.space_group_name_H-M   'P 1'
#
loop_
_entity.id
_entity.type
_entity.pdbx_description
1 polymer ?
#
loop_
_entity_poly.entity_id
_entity_poly.type
_entity_poly.pdbx_seq_one_letter_code
_entity_poly.pdbx_strand_id
1 'polypeptide(L)'
;MNATPLLSSLLAALAEARLEAVLIGNAAAALHGAPVTTIDFDFMFRDTPTNLRKLKAVAQALRSVVLRPYYPMSKLYRMVNDDTGLQADFMPVIHGVRSFEGLKRRATTAVVGGRSVLVATLEDIIKSKKAAGRERDQSRDPDPGTDATGNPHALTRRVADPWRHGRV
;
A
#
# COMPACT_ATOMS: atom_id res chain seq x y z
N MET A 1 1.37 -3.70 24.19
CA MET A 1 2.78 -3.85 23.77
C MET A 1 3.22 -2.52 23.16
N ASN A 2 4.33 -1.94 23.62
CA ASN A 2 4.83 -0.66 23.08
C ASN A 2 5.56 -0.94 21.74
N ALA A 3 5.07 -0.39 20.63
CA ALA A 3 5.65 -0.62 19.29
C ALA A 3 6.92 0.20 19.02
N THR A 4 7.20 1.22 19.84
CA THR A 4 8.33 2.15 19.64
C THR A 4 9.71 1.46 19.55
N PRO A 5 10.05 0.45 20.38
CA PRO A 5 11.35 -0.23 20.27
C PRO A 5 11.54 -0.95 18.93
N LEU A 6 10.51 -1.63 18.42
CA LEU A 6 10.56 -2.32 17.12
C LEU A 6 10.73 -1.32 15.98
N LEU A 7 9.94 -0.24 15.98
CA LEU A 7 10.07 0.81 14.97
C LEU A 7 11.45 1.48 15.03
N SER A 8 11.97 1.77 16.22
CA SER A 8 13.29 2.38 16.38
C SER A 8 14.41 1.48 15.83
N SER A 9 14.36 0.17 16.11
CA SER A 9 15.31 -0.81 15.55
C SER A 9 15.23 -0.88 14.02
N LEU A 10 14.02 -0.88 13.46
CA LEU A 10 13.82 -0.85 12.01
C LEU A 10 14.37 0.43 11.39
N LEU A 11 14.06 1.60 11.97
CA LEU A 11 14.58 2.89 11.50
C LEU A 11 16.11 2.98 11.57
N ALA A 12 16.71 2.42 12.62
CA ALA A 12 18.17 2.32 12.73
C ALA A 12 18.77 1.48 11.59
N ALA A 13 18.18 0.31 11.30
CA ALA A 13 18.65 -0.55 10.22
C ALA A 13 18.46 0.09 8.82
N LEU A 14 17.35 0.81 8.60
CA LEU A 14 17.12 1.58 7.38
C LEU A 14 18.18 2.67 7.18
N ALA A 15 18.50 3.41 8.24
CA ALA A 15 19.52 4.46 8.21
C ALA A 15 20.91 3.90 7.90
N GLU A 16 21.30 2.80 8.56
CA GLU A 16 22.59 2.13 8.34
C GLU A 16 22.73 1.64 6.89
N ALA A 17 21.69 1.01 6.35
CA ALA A 17 21.65 0.57 4.95
C ALA A 17 21.48 1.72 3.94
N ARG A 18 21.29 2.95 4.41
CA ARG A 18 20.96 4.14 3.61
C ARG A 18 19.76 3.89 2.68
N LEU A 19 18.76 3.17 3.19
CA LEU A 19 17.51 2.91 2.48
C LEU A 19 16.51 4.01 2.80
N GLU A 20 16.26 4.87 1.81
CA GLU A 20 15.25 5.90 1.95
C GLU A 20 13.85 5.29 1.81
N ALA A 21 13.02 5.56 2.81
CA ALA A 21 11.65 5.12 2.90
C ALA A 21 10.81 6.20 3.58
N VAL A 22 9.53 6.28 3.20
CA VAL A 22 8.56 7.19 3.82
C VAL A 22 7.51 6.35 4.52
N LEU A 23 7.35 6.54 5.83
CA LEU A 23 6.30 5.93 6.63
C LEU A 23 4.94 6.44 6.16
N ILE A 24 4.03 5.53 5.88
CA ILE A 24 2.67 5.78 5.41
C ILE A 24 1.67 5.03 6.30
N GLY A 25 0.42 4.91 5.85
CA GLY A 25 -0.58 4.07 6.53
C GLY A 25 -0.99 4.60 7.89
N ASN A 26 -1.48 3.69 8.74
CA ASN A 26 -2.04 4.04 10.05
C ASN A 26 -0.96 4.54 11.02
N ALA A 27 0.26 3.97 10.99
CA ALA A 27 1.35 4.46 11.84
C ALA A 27 1.74 5.91 11.52
N ALA A 28 1.77 6.29 10.23
CA ALA A 28 1.99 7.68 9.86
C ALA A 28 0.84 8.59 10.31
N ALA A 29 -0.42 8.14 10.19
CA ALA A 29 -1.58 8.90 10.68
C ALA A 29 -1.53 9.10 12.21
N ALA A 30 -1.09 8.10 12.96
CA ALA A 30 -0.92 8.17 14.41
C ALA A 30 0.09 9.24 14.82
N LEU A 31 1.20 9.39 14.08
CA LEU A 31 2.19 10.44 14.30
C LEU A 31 1.64 11.85 14.03
N HIS A 32 0.55 11.96 13.26
CA HIS A 32 -0.23 13.20 13.08
C HIS A 32 -1.36 13.36 14.12
N GLY A 33 -1.43 12.49 15.14
CA GLY A 33 -2.43 12.55 16.21
C GLY A 33 -3.76 11.88 15.89
N ALA A 34 -3.87 11.14 14.77
CA ALA A 34 -5.10 10.42 14.45
C ALA A 34 -5.32 9.23 15.41
N PRO A 35 -6.54 9.01 15.92
CA PRO A 35 -6.85 7.83 16.72
C PRO A 35 -6.85 6.60 15.80
N VAL A 36 -5.86 5.72 15.98
CA VAL A 36 -5.77 4.45 15.26
C VAL A 36 -5.77 3.29 16.24
N THR A 37 -6.34 2.17 15.83
CA THR A 37 -6.46 0.95 16.64
C THR A 37 -5.30 -0.03 16.40
N THR A 38 -4.59 0.10 15.27
CA THR A 38 -3.44 -0.74 14.91
C THR A 38 -2.25 0.13 14.50
N ILE A 39 -1.04 -0.35 14.80
CA ILE A 39 0.21 0.26 14.35
C ILE A 39 0.91 -0.79 13.49
N ASP A 40 0.70 -0.70 12.19
CA ASP A 40 1.40 -1.48 11.17
C ASP A 40 2.51 -0.60 10.56
N PHE A 41 3.69 -1.16 10.33
CA PHE A 41 4.81 -0.42 9.77
C PHE A 41 4.81 -0.48 8.26
N ASP A 42 4.11 0.48 7.64
CA ASP A 42 4.00 0.60 6.20
C ASP A 42 4.96 1.67 5.66
N PHE A 43 5.74 1.33 4.66
CA PHE A 43 6.68 2.23 4.01
C PHE A 43 6.47 2.27 2.51
N MET A 44 6.42 3.47 1.95
CA MET A 44 6.69 3.66 0.53
C MET A 44 8.20 3.75 0.30
N PHE A 45 8.72 3.04 -0.70
CA PHE A 45 10.12 3.12 -1.11
C PHE A 45 10.24 3.06 -2.64
N ARG A 46 11.46 3.18 -3.16
CA ARG A 46 11.72 3.05 -4.60
C ARG A 46 12.24 1.64 -4.93
N ASP A 47 11.59 0.89 -5.83
CA ASP A 47 11.93 -0.48 -6.25
C ASP A 47 13.06 -0.56 -7.30
N THR A 48 14.20 0.09 -7.05
CA THR A 48 15.39 -0.13 -7.88
C THR A 48 16.18 -1.36 -7.42
N PRO A 49 16.96 -2.01 -8.30
CA PRO A 49 17.85 -3.11 -7.90
C PRO A 49 18.77 -2.75 -6.73
N THR A 50 19.27 -1.50 -6.69
CA THR A 50 20.08 -0.98 -5.58
C THR A 50 19.31 -0.94 -4.27
N ASN A 51 18.07 -0.43 -4.27
CA ASN A 51 17.26 -0.38 -3.06
C ASN A 51 16.78 -1.75 -2.60
N LEU A 52 16.57 -2.71 -3.52
CA LEU A 52 16.28 -4.09 -3.16
C LEU A 52 17.48 -4.77 -2.47
N ARG A 53 18.72 -4.46 -2.88
CA ARG A 53 19.92 -4.91 -2.14
C ARG A 53 19.97 -4.30 -0.75
N LYS A 54 19.66 -3.01 -0.60
CA LYS A 54 19.58 -2.35 0.71
C LYS A 54 18.50 -2.96 1.59
N LEU A 55 17.31 -3.24 1.05
CA LEU A 55 16.22 -3.89 1.76
C LEU A 55 16.63 -5.27 2.29
N LYS A 56 17.39 -6.04 1.50
CA LYS A 56 17.98 -7.31 1.96
C LYS A 56 19.01 -7.10 3.09
N ALA A 57 19.83 -6.05 3.01
CA ALA A 57 20.78 -5.71 4.08
C ALA A 57 20.07 -5.34 5.39
N VAL A 58 18.99 -4.57 5.32
CA VAL A 58 18.10 -4.27 6.47
C VAL A 58 17.54 -5.56 7.03
N ALA A 59 17.05 -6.45 6.17
CA ALA A 59 16.48 -7.71 6.60
C ALA A 59 17.51 -8.56 7.37
N GLN A 60 18.73 -8.65 6.85
CA GLN A 60 19.86 -9.35 7.48
C GLN A 60 20.21 -8.74 8.84
N ALA A 61 20.30 -7.41 8.94
CA ALA A 61 20.59 -6.72 10.20
C ALA A 61 19.56 -7.01 11.29
N LEU A 62 18.28 -7.16 10.89
CA LEU A 62 17.17 -7.45 11.80
C LEU A 62 16.86 -8.95 11.94
N ARG A 63 17.68 -9.83 11.36
CA ARG A 63 17.45 -11.28 11.31
C ARG A 63 16.03 -11.63 10.85
N SER A 64 15.55 -10.91 9.85
CA SER A 64 14.19 -11.00 9.32
C SER A 64 14.20 -11.58 7.91
N VAL A 65 13.04 -12.10 7.48
CA VAL A 65 12.81 -12.64 6.15
C VAL A 65 12.01 -11.64 5.33
N VAL A 66 12.35 -11.50 4.04
CA VAL A 66 11.58 -10.70 3.09
C VAL A 66 10.76 -11.62 2.18
N LEU A 67 9.44 -11.48 2.25
CA LEU A 67 8.46 -12.19 1.45
C LEU A 67 7.90 -11.28 0.35
N ARG A 68 7.36 -11.87 -0.72
CA ARG A 68 6.62 -11.15 -1.77
C ARG A 68 5.19 -11.70 -1.89
N PRO A 69 4.28 -11.29 -1.00
CA PRO A 69 2.89 -11.74 -1.04
C PRO A 69 2.22 -11.36 -2.36
N TYR A 70 1.37 -12.24 -2.87
CA TYR A 70 0.56 -12.00 -4.08
C TYR A 70 1.39 -11.67 -5.33
N TYR A 71 2.64 -12.09 -5.40
CA TYR A 71 3.42 -11.96 -6.63
C TYR A 71 2.81 -12.83 -7.75
N PRO A 72 2.73 -12.35 -9.01
CA PRO A 72 3.16 -11.04 -9.51
C PRO A 72 2.08 -9.93 -9.48
N MET A 73 0.91 -10.20 -8.91
CA MET A 73 -0.22 -9.25 -8.84
C MET A 73 0.07 -8.00 -8.00
N SER A 74 0.98 -8.10 -7.03
CA SER A 74 1.44 -6.99 -6.21
C SER A 74 2.96 -6.86 -6.19
N LYS A 75 3.44 -5.63 -6.04
CA LYS A 75 4.84 -5.31 -5.77
C LYS A 75 5.13 -5.10 -4.27
N LEU A 76 4.35 -5.69 -3.39
CA LEU A 76 4.57 -5.66 -1.95
C LEU A 76 5.78 -6.52 -1.54
N TYR A 77 6.62 -5.97 -0.67
CA TYR A 77 7.65 -6.70 0.04
C TYR A 77 7.33 -6.67 1.54
N ARG A 78 7.16 -7.84 2.14
CA ARG A 78 6.85 -7.96 3.57
C ARG A 78 8.07 -8.46 4.32
N MET A 79 8.55 -7.69 5.28
CA MET A 79 9.62 -8.05 6.20
C MET A 79 9.01 -8.59 7.49
N VAL A 80 9.39 -9.81 7.89
CA VAL A 80 8.91 -10.45 9.11
C VAL A 80 10.05 -11.03 9.94
N ASN A 81 9.93 -10.90 11.25
CA ASN A 81 10.71 -11.66 12.22
C ASN A 81 9.77 -12.07 13.36
N ASP A 82 9.37 -13.34 13.35
CA ASP A 82 8.39 -13.89 14.28
C ASP A 82 8.89 -13.91 15.73
N ASP A 83 10.20 -14.13 15.95
CA ASP A 83 10.82 -14.11 17.28
C ASP A 83 10.65 -12.75 17.97
N THR A 84 10.70 -11.67 17.18
CA THR A 84 10.56 -10.29 17.67
C THR A 84 9.15 -9.72 17.50
N GLY A 85 8.29 -10.38 16.72
CA GLY A 85 7.00 -9.84 16.27
C GLY A 85 7.12 -8.68 15.27
N LEU A 86 8.28 -8.49 14.63
CA LEU A 86 8.45 -7.45 13.61
C LEU A 86 7.65 -7.82 12.36
N GLN A 87 6.79 -6.91 11.91
CA GLN A 87 6.19 -6.93 10.58
C GLN A 87 6.27 -5.53 9.97
N ALA A 88 6.86 -5.42 8.78
CA ALA A 88 6.92 -4.17 8.04
C ALA A 88 6.71 -4.40 6.54
N ASP A 89 5.85 -3.59 5.94
CA ASP A 89 5.47 -3.68 4.54
C ASP A 89 6.13 -2.55 3.74
N PHE A 90 6.84 -2.91 2.67
CA PHE A 90 7.52 -2.00 1.76
C PHE A 90 6.85 -2.04 0.39
N MET A 91 6.27 -0.91 0.00
CA MET A 91 5.46 -0.77 -1.21
C MET A 91 6.09 0.24 -2.17
N PRO A 92 6.35 -0.12 -3.43
CA PRO A 92 6.87 0.84 -4.40
C PRO A 92 5.77 1.69 -5.05
N VAL A 93 4.52 1.21 -4.97
CA VAL A 93 3.35 1.88 -5.53
C VAL A 93 2.25 1.84 -4.48
N ILE A 94 1.62 2.99 -4.26
CA ILE A 94 0.42 3.13 -3.44
C ILE A 94 -0.59 3.98 -4.20
N HIS A 95 -1.87 3.62 -4.15
CA HIS A 95 -2.93 4.36 -4.85
C HIS A 95 -2.97 5.80 -4.36
N GLY A 96 -3.32 6.74 -5.26
CA GLY A 96 -3.40 8.16 -4.94
C GLY A 96 -2.06 8.92 -4.86
N VAL A 97 -0.92 8.22 -4.86
CA VAL A 97 0.43 8.83 -4.84
C VAL A 97 1.13 8.61 -6.17
N ARG A 98 1.57 9.70 -6.81
CA ARG A 98 2.13 9.67 -8.17
C ARG A 98 3.55 9.10 -8.23
N SER A 99 4.38 9.38 -7.23
CA SER A 99 5.78 8.95 -7.20
C SER A 99 6.36 9.04 -5.80
N PHE A 100 7.38 8.22 -5.55
CA PHE A 100 8.17 8.25 -4.31
C PHE A 100 8.79 9.63 -4.06
N GLU A 101 9.42 10.25 -5.06
CA GLU A 101 10.04 11.59 -4.89
C GLU A 101 9.01 12.67 -4.58
N GLY A 102 7.84 12.58 -5.21
CA GLY A 102 6.73 13.46 -4.93
C GLY A 102 6.30 13.35 -3.46
N LEU A 103 6.15 12.13 -2.95
CA LEU A 103 5.79 11.87 -1.56
C LEU A 103 6.90 12.35 -0.60
N LYS A 104 8.13 11.92 -0.84
CA LYS A 104 9.32 12.26 -0.04
C LYS A 104 9.50 13.77 0.11
N ARG A 105 9.35 14.54 -0.98
CA ARG A 105 9.48 16.00 -0.95
C ARG A 105 8.46 16.69 -0.02
N ARG A 106 7.25 16.11 0.10
CA ARG A 106 6.20 16.65 0.99
C ARG A 106 6.25 16.07 2.40
N ALA A 107 6.98 14.98 2.61
CA ALA A 107 7.02 14.29 3.88
C ALA A 107 7.59 15.18 4.99
N THR A 108 7.07 15.01 6.19
CA THR A 108 7.54 15.67 7.41
C THR A 108 8.45 14.73 8.19
N THR A 109 9.49 15.26 8.82
CA THR A 109 10.35 14.45 9.70
C THR A 109 9.73 14.34 11.09
N ALA A 110 9.62 13.11 11.60
CA ALA A 110 9.29 12.83 12.99
C ALA A 110 10.44 12.09 13.68
N VAL A 111 10.44 12.09 15.02
CA VAL A 111 11.42 11.34 15.83
C VAL A 111 10.68 10.25 16.60
N VAL A 112 11.12 9.00 16.44
CA VAL A 112 10.56 7.84 17.14
C VAL A 112 11.70 7.06 17.78
N GLY A 113 11.67 6.91 19.12
CA GLY A 113 12.72 6.21 19.85
C GLY A 113 14.13 6.75 19.56
N GLY A 114 14.26 8.08 19.40
CA GLY A 114 15.51 8.77 19.08
C GLY A 114 15.97 8.65 17.61
N ARG A 115 15.15 8.06 16.73
CA ARG A 115 15.46 7.89 15.30
C ARG A 115 14.56 8.74 14.43
N SER A 116 15.13 9.39 13.42
CA SER A 116 14.37 10.17 12.45
C SER A 116 13.64 9.27 11.46
N VAL A 117 12.41 9.63 11.12
CA VAL A 117 11.60 8.97 10.09
C VAL A 117 10.93 10.03 9.21
N LEU A 118 10.93 9.80 7.90
CA LEU A 118 10.09 10.58 6.98
C LEU A 118 8.67 10.05 7.07
N VAL A 119 7.71 10.94 7.33
CA VAL A 119 6.30 10.60 7.49
C VAL A 119 5.50 11.27 6.39
N ALA A 120 4.67 10.50 5.69
CA ALA A 120 3.76 11.06 4.71
C ALA A 120 2.83 12.10 5.34
N THR A 121 2.47 13.13 4.59
CA THR A 121 1.50 14.13 5.07
C THR A 121 0.14 13.48 5.31
N LEU A 122 -0.64 14.02 6.23
CA LEU A 122 -2.00 13.56 6.46
C LEU A 122 -2.86 13.62 5.18
N GLU A 123 -2.65 14.64 4.34
CA GLU A 123 -3.30 14.78 3.04
C GLU A 123 -2.99 13.58 2.11
N ASP A 124 -1.71 13.22 1.96
CA ASP A 124 -1.28 12.09 1.13
C ASP A 124 -1.83 10.76 1.67
N ILE A 125 -1.86 10.59 3.00
CA ILE A 125 -2.41 9.39 3.66
C ILE A 125 -3.91 9.26 3.38
N ILE A 126 -4.68 10.33 3.58
CA ILE A 126 -6.13 10.35 3.33
C ILE A 126 -6.42 10.09 1.85
N LYS A 127 -5.67 10.74 0.96
CA LYS A 127 -5.82 10.55 -0.49
C LYS A 127 -5.56 9.09 -0.89
N SER A 128 -4.52 8.49 -0.34
CA SER A 128 -4.18 7.09 -0.63
C SER A 128 -5.27 6.13 -0.15
N LYS A 129 -5.76 6.32 1.09
CA LYS A 129 -6.83 5.51 1.66
C LYS A 129 -8.14 5.61 0.86
N LYS A 130 -8.52 6.82 0.45
CA LYS A 130 -9.70 7.04 -0.40
C LYS A 130 -9.57 6.36 -1.77
N ALA A 131 -8.38 6.41 -2.38
CA ALA A 131 -8.14 5.77 -3.67
C ALA A 131 -8.20 4.24 -3.57
N ALA A 132 -7.57 3.65 -2.54
CA ALA A 132 -7.62 2.21 -2.30
C ALA A 132 -9.04 1.70 -1.98
N GLY A 133 -9.85 2.50 -1.29
CA GLY A 133 -11.27 2.18 -1.06
C GLY A 133 -12.08 2.09 -2.35
N ARG A 134 -11.91 3.04 -3.28
CA ARG A 134 -12.63 3.04 -4.56
C ARG A 134 -12.35 1.82 -5.43
N GLU A 135 -11.11 1.37 -5.46
CA GLU A 135 -10.73 0.16 -6.21
C GLU A 135 -11.31 -1.10 -5.58
N ARG A 136 -11.37 -1.15 -4.25
CA ARG A 136 -12.05 -2.24 -3.53
C ARG A 136 -13.55 -2.27 -3.82
N ASP A 137 -14.18 -1.10 -3.96
CA ASP A 137 -15.60 -1.02 -4.30
C ASP A 137 -15.83 -1.44 -5.77
N GLN A 138 -15.00 -0.97 -6.71
CA GLN A 138 -15.10 -1.37 -8.13
C GLN A 138 -14.83 -2.86 -8.38
N SER A 139 -13.99 -3.51 -7.57
CA SER A 139 -13.75 -4.95 -7.65
C SER A 139 -14.84 -5.80 -6.97
N ARG A 140 -15.76 -5.16 -6.23
CA ARG A 140 -16.89 -5.81 -5.56
C ARG A 140 -18.21 -5.64 -6.30
N ASP A 141 -18.29 -4.71 -7.26
CA ASP A 141 -19.45 -4.61 -8.14
C ASP A 141 -19.55 -5.92 -8.94
N PRO A 142 -20.68 -6.65 -8.84
CA PRO A 142 -20.87 -7.88 -9.60
C PRO A 142 -20.77 -7.55 -11.09
N ASP A 143 -20.01 -8.38 -11.81
CA ASP A 143 -19.92 -8.36 -13.27
C ASP A 143 -21.31 -8.13 -13.87
N PRO A 144 -21.55 -7.09 -14.69
CA PRO A 144 -22.87 -6.78 -15.24
C PRO A 144 -23.42 -7.84 -16.22
N GLY A 145 -22.89 -9.07 -16.20
CA GLY A 145 -23.25 -10.18 -17.07
C GLY A 145 -23.71 -11.47 -16.38
N THR A 146 -23.82 -11.54 -15.05
CA THR A 146 -24.35 -12.73 -14.37
C THR A 146 -25.42 -12.38 -13.33
N ASP A 147 -26.61 -12.96 -13.51
CA ASP A 147 -27.60 -13.00 -12.43
C ASP A 147 -27.12 -13.91 -11.30
N ALA A 148 -27.76 -13.81 -10.13
CA ALA A 148 -27.41 -14.56 -8.91
C ALA A 148 -27.51 -16.10 -9.05
N THR A 149 -27.83 -16.61 -10.23
CA THR A 149 -27.96 -18.03 -10.56
C THR A 149 -26.87 -18.56 -11.51
N GLY A 150 -25.93 -17.72 -11.96
CA GLY A 150 -24.74 -18.16 -12.69
C GLY A 150 -25.02 -18.74 -14.09
N ASN A 151 -26.12 -18.35 -14.72
CA ASN A 151 -26.47 -18.85 -16.06
C ASN A 151 -26.03 -17.84 -17.14
N PRO A 152 -25.19 -18.23 -18.13
CA PRO A 152 -24.90 -17.35 -19.25
C PRO A 152 -26.16 -17.14 -20.09
N HIS A 153 -26.64 -15.90 -20.20
CA HIS A 153 -27.70 -15.59 -21.15
C HIS A 153 -27.21 -15.88 -22.58
N ALA A 154 -27.80 -16.92 -23.16
CA ALA A 154 -27.64 -17.26 -24.57
C ALA A 154 -27.98 -16.04 -25.43
N LEU A 155 -27.03 -15.64 -26.27
CA LEU A 155 -27.23 -14.79 -27.43
C LEU A 155 -28.35 -15.38 -28.30
N THR A 156 -29.58 -14.91 -28.15
CA THR A 156 -30.64 -15.14 -29.13
C THR A 156 -30.79 -13.92 -30.02
N ARG A 157 -30.27 -14.07 -31.25
CA ARG A 157 -30.68 -13.29 -32.42
C ARG A 157 -32.21 -13.17 -32.50
N ARG A 158 -32.71 -11.95 -32.74
CA ARG A 158 -33.86 -11.77 -33.65
C ARG A 158 -33.55 -10.64 -34.62
N VAL A 159 -33.73 -10.99 -35.89
CA VAL A 159 -33.72 -10.14 -37.07
C VAL A 159 -35.15 -9.61 -37.31
N ALA A 160 -35.23 -8.42 -37.91
CA ALA A 160 -36.39 -7.74 -38.52
C ALA A 160 -37.42 -7.11 -37.55
N ASP A 161 -37.98 -5.91 -37.78
CA ASP A 161 -38.34 -5.29 -39.06
C ASP A 161 -38.59 -3.75 -38.90
N PRO A 162 -38.96 -2.98 -39.95
CA PRO A 162 -38.32 -1.72 -40.33
C PRO A 162 -39.26 -0.51 -40.13
N TRP A 163 -38.76 0.69 -40.37
CA TRP A 163 -39.51 1.88 -40.80
C TRP A 163 -41.04 1.89 -40.56
N ARG A 164 -41.49 2.41 -39.41
CA ARG A 164 -42.80 3.06 -39.29
C ARG A 164 -42.60 4.57 -39.08
N HIS A 165 -43.10 5.33 -40.04
CA HIS A 165 -43.14 6.79 -40.09
C HIS A 165 -44.13 7.39 -39.08
N GLY A 166 -43.83 8.62 -38.61
CA GLY A 166 -44.75 9.75 -38.79
C GLY A 166 -45.29 10.51 -37.55
N ARG A 167 -44.98 11.82 -37.54
CA ARG A 167 -45.57 12.97 -36.79
C ARG A 167 -45.19 13.10 -35.31
N VAL A 168 -44.71 14.25 -34.82
CA VAL A 168 -45.12 15.65 -35.08
C VAL A 168 -43.94 16.53 -35.50
#